data_AF-A0A2H0LE23-F1
#
_entry.id   AF-A0A2H0LE23-F1
#
_cell.length_a   1.000
_cell.length_b   1.000
_cell.length_c   1.000
_cell.angle_alpha   90.00
_cell.angle_beta   90.00
_cell.angle_gamma   90.00
#
_symmetry.space_group_name_H-M   'P 1'
#
loop_
_entity.id
_entity.type
_entity.pdbx_description
1 polymer ?
#
loop_
_entity_poly.entity_id
_entity_poly.type
_entity_poly.pdbx_seq_one_letter_code
_entity_poly.pdbx_strand_id
1 'polypeptide(L)' 'MGIRHKKLPIFGVQFHPESIKTEAGKPMLENFIRCQV' A
#
# COMPACT_ATOMS: atom_id res chain seq x y z
N MET A 1 6.31 6.32 -5.63
CA MET A 1 6.42 7.34 -4.58
C MET A 1 5.71 6.84 -3.33
N GLY A 2 6.46 6.46 -2.31
CA GLY A 2 5.91 5.95 -1.05
C GLY A 2 6.98 5.91 0.05
N ILE A 3 6.53 5.84 1.29
CA ILE A 3 7.37 5.79 2.49
C ILE A 3 7.02 4.58 3.34
N ARG A 4 7.99 4.07 4.10
CA ARG A 4 7.82 2.97 5.04
C ARG A 4 8.50 3.32 6.35
N HIS A 5 7.82 3.08 7.47
CA HIS A 5 8.44 3.18 8.78
C HIS A 5 9.47 2.07 8.98
N LYS A 6 10.66 2.40 9.50
CA LYS A 6 11.79 1.46 9.55
C LYS A 6 11.51 0.23 10.43
N LYS A 7 10.79 0.41 11.53
CA LYS A 7 10.57 -0.60 12.58
C LYS A 7 9.12 -1.07 12.73
N LEU A 8 8.16 -0.33 12.19
CA LEU A 8 6.73 -0.60 12.37
C LEU A 8 6.13 -0.95 11.02
N PRO A 9 5.08 -1.78 10.95
CA PRO A 9 4.39 -2.15 9.70
C PRO A 9 3.48 -1.00 9.22
N ILE A 10 4.04 0.20 9.08
CA ILE A 10 3.36 1.42 8.67
C ILE A 10 3.95 1.86 7.33
N PHE A 11 3.07 2.08 6.36
CA PHE A 11 3.42 2.42 4.99
C PHE A 11 2.52 3.57 4.52
N GLY A 12 3.06 4.46 3.70
CA GLY A 12 2.34 5.58 3.09
C GLY A 12 2.63 5.66 1.60
N VAL A 13 1.60 5.96 0.81
CA VAL A 13 1.70 6.11 -0.65
C VAL A 13 1.09 7.43 -1.04
N GLN A 14 1.67 8.09 -2.05
CA GLN A 14 1.21 9.43 -2.46
C GLN A 14 0.03 9.39 -3.44
N PHE A 15 -0.23 8.23 -4.03
CA PHE A 15 -1.30 8.01 -5.01
C PHE A 15 -2.46 7.24 -4.38
N HIS A 16 -3.55 7.12 -5.14
CA HIS A 16 -4.77 6.40 -4.77
C HIS A 16 -4.73 4.95 -5.30
N PRO A 17 -4.24 3.95 -4.51
CA PRO A 17 -4.25 2.55 -4.92
C PRO A 17 -5.67 1.98 -5.09
N GLU A 18 -6.69 2.65 -4.55
CA GLU A 18 -8.09 2.29 -4.70
C GLU A 18 -8.68 2.72 -6.07
N SER A 19 -8.01 3.60 -6.81
CA SER A 19 -8.52 4.10 -8.08
C SER A 19 -8.46 3.02 -9.18
N ILE A 20 -9.50 2.95 -10.02
CA ILE A 20 -9.55 2.06 -11.19
C ILE A 20 -8.41 2.31 -12.20
N LYS A 21 -7.82 3.51 -12.18
CA LYS A 21 -6.71 3.89 -13.05
C LYS A 21 -5.35 3.39 -12.53
N THR A 22 -5.30 2.86 -11.31
CA THR A 22 -4.08 2.28 -10.73
C THR A 22 -4.07 0.78 -11.03
N GLU A 23 -3.37 0.38 -12.10
CA GLU A 23 -3.35 -1.01 -12.61
C GLU A 23 -2.98 -2.06 -11.53
N ALA A 24 -2.01 -1.74 -10.67
CA ALA A 24 -1.58 -2.60 -9.56
C ALA A 24 -2.22 -2.22 -8.19
N GLY A 25 -3.32 -1.49 -8.21
CA GLY A 25 -3.96 -0.97 -6.99
C GLY A 25 -4.50 -2.05 -6.06
N LYS A 26 -5.27 -3.00 -6.62
CA LYS A 26 -5.81 -4.17 -5.91
C LYS A 26 -4.72 -5.04 -5.24
N PRO A 27 -3.70 -5.53 -5.96
CA PRO A 27 -2.66 -6.35 -5.33
C PRO A 27 -1.84 -5.58 -4.29
N MET A 28 -1.69 -4.25 -4.42
CA MET A 28 -1.12 -3.44 -3.34
C MET A 28 -2.00 -3.50 -2.09
N LEU A 29 -3.30 -3.26 -2.20
CA LEU A 29 -4.22 -3.30 -1.05
C LEU A 29 -4.23 -4.68 -0.38
N GLU A 30 -4.18 -5.77 -1.15
CA GLU A 30 -4.05 -7.13 -0.60
C GLU A 30 -2.76 -7.32 0.22
N ASN A 31 -1.63 -6.79 -0.27
CA ASN A 31 -0.37 -6.84 0.46
C ASN A 31 -0.41 -6.01 1.75
N PHE A 32 -1.10 -4.85 1.73
CA PHE A 32 -1.31 -4.03 2.93
C PHE A 32 -2.10 -4.79 4.01
N ILE A 33 -3.17 -5.47 3.62
CA ILE A 33 -3.99 -6.27 4.55
C ILE A 33 -3.19 -7.48 5.06
N ARG A 34 -2.45 -8.17 4.20
CA ARG A 34 -1.61 -9.32 4.59
C ARG A 34 -0.47 -8.93 5.54
N CYS A 35 0.05 -7.70 5.47
CA CYS A 35 1.09 -7.22 6.38
C CYS A 35 0.59 -6.95 7.81
N GLN A 36 -0.71 -7.14 8.11
CA GLN A 36 -1.28 -6.94 9.45
C GLN A 36 -1.13 -8.15 10.40
N VAL A 37 -0.30 -9.14 10.06
CA VAL A 37 0.01 -10.30 10.92
C VAL A 37 1.52 -10.50 11.05
#